data_AF-W2IGX5-F1
#
_entry.id   AF-W2IGX5-F1
#
_cell.length_a   1.000
_cell.length_b   1.000
_cell.length_c   1.000
_cell.angle_alpha   90.00
_cell.angle_beta   90.00
_cell.angle_gamma   90.00
#
_symmetry.space_group_name_H-M   'P 1'
#
loop_
_entity.id
_entity.type
_entity.pdbx_description
1 polymer ?
#
loop_
_entity_poly.entity_id
_entity_poly.type
_entity_poly.pdbx_seq_one_letter_code
_entity_poly.pdbx_strand_id
1 'polypeptide(L)'
;MEVNAAFVDDVYDAVKATDVYRDFFVGKTIVIILDNAPAHSQAEDLIKNREDLEMLWLGPYSPMCNPIEGMYCQRRCIDQY
;
A
#
# COMPACT_ATOMS: atom_id res chain seq x y z
N MET A 1 -8.32 13.16 -6.41
CA MET A 1 -8.91 12.17 -5.48
C MET A 1 -9.13 10.83 -6.16
N GLU A 2 -9.74 10.76 -7.35
CA GLU A 2 -9.77 9.52 -8.16
C GLU A 2 -8.38 8.93 -8.46
N VAL A 3 -7.38 9.81 -8.62
CA VAL A 3 -5.97 9.44 -8.83
C VAL A 3 -5.44 8.49 -7.75
N ASN A 4 -5.87 8.63 -6.49
CA ASN A 4 -5.36 7.82 -5.39
C ASN A 4 -5.95 6.41 -5.41
N ALA A 5 -7.21 6.26 -5.82
CA ALA A 5 -7.83 4.95 -5.96
C ALA A 5 -7.28 4.19 -7.18
N ALA A 6 -7.11 4.89 -8.31
CA ALA A 6 -6.45 4.33 -9.49
C ALA A 6 -5.02 3.88 -9.16
N PHE A 7 -4.29 4.66 -8.35
CA PHE A 7 -2.95 4.29 -7.91
C PHE A 7 -2.94 3.01 -7.07
N VAL A 8 -3.92 2.79 -6.20
CA VAL A 8 -4.04 1.55 -5.42
C VAL A 8 -4.28 0.34 -6.33
N ASP A 9 -5.14 0.48 -7.33
CA ASP A 9 -5.37 -0.55 -8.34
C ASP A 9 -4.09 -0.87 -9.13
N ASP A 10 -3.36 0.16 -9.57
CA ASP A 10 -2.11 0.01 -10.32
C ASP A 10 -1.04 -0.71 -9.47
N VAL A 11 -0.94 -0.39 -8.17
CA VAL A 11 -0.03 -1.07 -7.23
C VAL A 11 -0.41 -2.54 -7.07
N TYR A 12 -1.71 -2.85 -6.91
CA TYR A 12 -2.15 -4.24 -6.84
C TYR A 12 -1.76 -5.02 -8.10
N ASP A 13 -2.04 -4.46 -9.29
CA ASP A 13 -1.76 -5.11 -10.57
C ASP A 13 -0.25 -5.29 -10.77
N ALA A 14 0.55 -4.30 -10.37
CA ALA A 14 2.00 -4.39 -10.38
C ALA A 14 2.53 -5.49 -9.44
N VAL A 15 2.01 -5.59 -8.21
CA VAL A 15 2.40 -6.63 -7.24
C VAL A 15 2.11 -8.02 -7.79
N LYS A 16 0.91 -8.24 -8.33
CA LYS A 16 0.50 -9.52 -8.95
C LYS A 16 1.37 -9.92 -10.14
N ALA A 17 1.90 -8.95 -10.87
CA ALA A 17 2.78 -9.19 -12.01
C ALA A 17 4.20 -9.59 -11.61
N THR A 18 4.63 -9.36 -10.36
CA THR A 18 5.99 -9.71 -9.91
C THR A 18 6.21 -11.22 -9.84
N ASP A 19 7.41 -11.67 -10.22
CA ASP A 19 7.80 -13.08 -10.10
C ASP A 19 7.73 -13.55 -8.64
N VAL A 20 8.10 -12.68 -7.68
CA VAL A 20 7.99 -12.98 -6.24
C VAL A 20 6.56 -13.34 -5.84
N TYR A 21 5.56 -12.57 -6.30
CA TYR A 21 4.18 -12.91 -6.03
C TYR A 21 3.79 -14.23 -6.69
N ARG A 22 4.15 -14.41 -7.96
CA ARG A 22 3.78 -15.58 -8.77
C ARG A 22 4.42 -16.89 -8.27
N ASP A 23 5.60 -16.80 -7.67
CA ASP A 23 6.35 -17.97 -7.19
C ASP A 23 5.99 -18.32 -5.73
N PHE A 24 5.68 -17.32 -4.89
CA PHE A 24 5.59 -17.52 -3.44
C PHE A 24 4.26 -17.12 -2.80
N PHE A 25 3.45 -16.27 -3.43
CA PHE A 25 2.29 -15.64 -2.80
C PHE A 25 0.97 -15.81 -3.58
N VAL A 26 0.95 -16.63 -4.64
CA VAL A 26 -0.29 -16.95 -5.36
C VAL A 26 -1.35 -17.52 -4.42
N GLY A 27 -2.57 -16.98 -4.52
CA GLY A 27 -3.70 -17.36 -3.67
C GLY A 27 -3.65 -16.78 -2.25
N LYS A 28 -2.67 -15.92 -1.95
CA LYS A 28 -2.66 -15.12 -0.71
C LYS A 28 -3.36 -13.78 -0.94
N THR A 29 -4.14 -13.36 0.05
CA THR A 29 -4.72 -12.03 0.15
C THR A 29 -3.63 -10.97 0.17
N ILE A 30 -3.77 -9.95 -0.66
CA ILE A 30 -2.94 -8.75 -0.66
C ILE A 30 -3.55 -7.76 0.32
N VAL A 31 -2.74 -7.25 1.25
CA VAL A 31 -3.15 -6.24 2.22
C VAL A 31 -2.48 -4.92 1.88
N ILE A 32 -3.27 -3.86 1.69
CA ILE A 32 -2.76 -2.51 1.47
C ILE A 32 -2.92 -1.72 2.77
N ILE A 33 -1.81 -1.14 3.23
CA ILE A 33 -1.76 -0.39 4.49
C ILE A 33 -1.79 1.09 4.16
N LEU A 34 -2.78 1.82 4.69
CA LEU A 34 -2.92 3.26 4.53
C LEU A 34 -2.84 3.99 5.87
N ASP A 35 -2.18 5.15 5.86
CA ASP A 35 -2.25 6.10 6.97
C ASP A 35 -3.53 6.95 6.87
N ASN A 36 -3.86 7.65 7.95
CA ASN A 36 -5.09 8.43 8.05
C ASN A 36 -4.99 9.82 7.38
N ALA A 37 -4.12 10.00 6.39
CA ALA A 37 -3.99 11.27 5.68
C ALA A 37 -5.32 11.61 4.96
N PRO A 38 -5.76 12.88 4.94
CA PRO A 38 -7.03 13.26 4.30
C PRO A 38 -7.14 12.83 2.83
N ALA A 39 -6.00 12.74 2.14
CA ALA A 39 -5.91 12.27 0.76
C ALA A 39 -6.37 10.81 0.56
N HIS A 40 -6.35 9.98 1.62
CA HIS A 40 -6.74 8.58 1.57
C HIS A 40 -8.20 8.35 1.94
N SER A 41 -8.90 9.36 2.48
CA SER A 41 -10.26 9.23 3.06
C SER A 41 -11.34 8.60 2.18
N GLN A 42 -11.12 8.47 0.87
CA GLN A 42 -12.05 7.86 -0.09
C GLN A 42 -11.49 6.61 -0.77
N ALA A 43 -10.34 6.10 -0.30
CA ALA A 43 -9.72 4.91 -0.90
C ALA A 43 -10.65 3.70 -0.80
N GLU A 44 -11.34 3.49 0.32
CA GLU A 44 -12.28 2.36 0.49
C GLU A 44 -13.40 2.36 -0.54
N ASP A 45 -13.99 3.53 -0.80
CA ASP A 45 -15.17 3.65 -1.65
C ASP A 45 -14.85 3.55 -3.15
N LEU A 46 -13.60 3.81 -3.53
CA LEU A 46 -13.18 3.97 -4.92
C LEU A 46 -12.32 2.81 -5.44
N ILE A 47 -11.77 1.96 -4.57
CA ILE A 47 -11.00 0.78 -4.97
C ILE A 47 -11.92 -0.27 -5.59
N LYS A 48 -11.49 -0.91 -6.68
CA LYS A 48 -12.23 -2.03 -7.29
C LYS A 48 -12.42 -3.15 -6.28
N ASN A 49 -13.63 -3.69 -6.23
CA ASN A 49 -13.92 -4.86 -5.42
C ASN A 49 -13.16 -6.08 -6.00
N ARG A 50 -12.14 -6.53 -5.28
CA ARG A 50 -11.31 -7.71 -5.59
C ARG A 50 -11.38 -8.66 -4.39
N GLU A 51 -11.63 -9.94 -4.64
CA GLU A 51 -11.91 -10.94 -3.59
C GLU A 51 -10.73 -11.21 -2.65
N ASP A 52 -9.51 -10.92 -3.11
CA ASP A 52 -8.25 -11.18 -2.42
C ASP A 52 -7.48 -9.89 -2.11
N LEU A 53 -8.20 -8.76 -2.01
CA LEU A 53 -7.66 -7.48 -1.58
C LEU A 53 -8.33 -7.04 -0.28
N GLU A 54 -7.53 -6.81 0.75
CA GLU A 54 -7.96 -6.22 2.00
C GLU A 54 -7.24 -4.90 2.24
N MET A 55 -7.92 -3.98 2.92
CA MET A 55 -7.33 -2.70 3.31
C MET A 55 -7.22 -2.59 4.82
N LEU A 56 -6.05 -2.14 5.27
CA LEU A 56 -5.74 -1.95 6.68
C LEU A 56 -5.45 -0.48 6.96
N TRP A 57 -6.31 0.13 7.78
CA TRP A 57 -6.11 1.48 8.28
C TRP A 57 -5.25 1.49 9.52
N LEU A 58 -4.24 2.34 9.51
CA LEU A 58 -3.46 2.60 10.70
C LEU A 58 -4.20 3.53 11.66
N GLY A 59 -3.97 3.31 12.95
CA GLY A 59 -4.41 4.24 13.98
C GLY A 59 -3.79 5.63 13.78
N PRO A 60 -4.45 6.71 14.23
CA PRO A 60 -3.90 8.06 14.16
C PRO A 60 -2.49 8.14 14.74
N TYR A 61 -1.61 8.91 14.08
CA TYR A 61 -0.25 9.17 14.55
C TYR A 61 0.57 7.90 14.83
N SER A 62 0.41 6.86 14.02
CA SER A 62 1.12 5.57 14.17
C SER A 62 2.16 5.34 13.06
N PRO A 63 3.13 6.26 12.84
CA PRO A 63 4.12 6.12 11.76
C PRO A 63 5.02 4.89 11.94
N MET A 64 5.25 4.47 13.19
CA MET A 64 6.01 3.26 13.49
C MET A 64 5.34 1.97 12.99
N CYS A 65 4.03 2.02 12.74
CA CYS A 65 3.27 0.91 12.18
C CYS A 65 3.15 0.97 10.66
N ASN A 66 3.73 1.99 10.01
CA ASN A 66 3.72 2.14 8.56
C ASN A 66 5.08 1.72 7.98
N PRO A 67 5.19 0.56 7.30
CA PRO A 67 6.47 0.06 6.80
C PRO A 67 7.22 1.03 5.87
N ILE A 68 6.50 1.91 5.15
CA ILE A 68 7.11 2.87 4.23
C ILE A 68 7.94 3.94 4.96
N GLU A 69 7.63 4.25 6.23
CA GLU A 69 8.39 5.18 7.05
C GLU A 69 9.81 4.67 7.28
N GLY A 70 9.98 3.35 7.44
CA GLY A 70 11.29 2.71 7.53
C GLY A 70 12.12 2.90 6.26
N MET A 71 11.49 2.77 5.09
CA MET A 71 12.13 3.00 3.80
C MET A 71 12.59 4.45 3.65
N TYR A 72 11.75 5.43 4.03
CA TYR A 72 12.13 6.85 3.98
C TYR A 72 13.28 7.18 4.93
N CYS A 73 13.31 6.58 6.12
CA CYS A 73 14.43 6.71 7.05
C CYS A 73 15.73 6.19 6.41
N GLN A 74 15.70 5.00 5.82
CA GLN A 74 16.87 4.42 5.16
C GLN A 74 17.33 5.27 3.97
N ARG A 75 16.39 5.74 3.14
CA ARG A 75 16.72 6.58 1.98
C ARG A 75 17.38 7.90 2.40
N ARG A 76 16.85 8.56 3.43
CA ARG A 76 17.43 9.80 3.98
C ARG A 76 18.85 9.59 4.52
N CYS A 77 19.18 8.40 5.02
CA CYS A 77 20.54 8.08 5.44
C CYS A 77 21.49 7.90 4.24
N ILE A 78 21.02 7.38 3.11
CA ILE A 78 21.82 7.21 1.89
C ILE A 78 22.11 8.55 1.23
N ASP A 79 21.11 9.44 1.12
CA ASP A 79 21.25 10.74 0.46
C ASP A 79 22.11 11.76 1.27
N GLN A 80 22.61 11.37 2.44
CA GLN A 80 23.54 12.15 3.27
C GLN A 80 25.03 11.79 3.05
N TYR A 81 25.33 10.87 2.13
CA TYR A 81 26.68 10.52 1.67
C TYR A 81 26.85 10.84 0.19
#